data_AF-A0A2I0IKP0-F1
#
_entry.id   AF-A0A2I0IKP0-F1
#
_cell.length_a   1.000
_cell.length_b   1.000
_cell.length_c   1.000
_cell.angle_alpha   90.00
_cell.angle_beta   90.00
_cell.angle_gamma   90.00
#
_symmetry.space_group_name_H-M   'P 1'
#
loop_
_entity.id
_entity.type
_entity.pdbx_description
1 polymer ?
#
loop_
_entity_poly.entity_id
_entity_poly.type
_entity_poly.pdbx_seq_one_letter_code
_entity_poly.pdbx_strand_id
1 'polypeptide(L)'
;MARFLRRDVIARYGVPATIITDNAKNLNNKVIDELCAQFKIRHRNSTPYRPQMNGAVEAANKNIKKIIEKMTMLPYALLAYRTSIRTSTGATP
;
A
#
# COMPACT_ATOMS: atom_id res chain seq x y z
N MET A 1 3.16 -4.38 11.19
CA MET A 1 2.10 -3.83 10.32
C MET A 1 1.28 -2.73 10.99
N ALA A 2 0.71 -2.94 12.19
CA ALA A 2 -0.13 -1.93 12.85
C ALA A 2 0.53 -0.55 13.02
N ARG A 3 1.83 -0.52 13.39
CA ARG A 3 2.62 0.72 13.46
C ARG A 3 2.68 1.48 12.12
N PHE A 4 2.81 0.76 11.01
CA PHE A 4 2.85 1.34 9.66
C PHE A 4 1.49 1.91 9.29
N LEU A 5 0.40 1.17 9.48
CA LEU A 5 -0.96 1.68 9.24
C LEU A 5 -1.24 2.95 10.05
N ARG A 6 -0.87 2.98 11.33
CA ARG A 6 -1.10 4.15 12.18
C ARG A 6 -0.27 5.36 11.76
N ARG A 7 1.04 5.19 11.56
CA ARG A 7 1.99 6.30 11.32
C ARG A 7 2.05 6.75 9.86
N ASP A 8 2.09 5.81 8.94
CA ASP A 8 2.40 6.09 7.54
C ASP A 8 1.15 6.14 6.65
N VAL A 9 0.02 5.59 7.12
CA VAL A 9 -1.27 5.65 6.41
C VAL A 9 -2.23 6.61 7.10
N ILE A 10 -2.72 6.27 8.30
CA ILE A 10 -3.77 7.01 9.00
C ILE A 10 -3.31 8.44 9.33
N ALA A 11 -2.12 8.60 9.92
CA ALA A 11 -1.63 9.93 10.28
C ALA A 11 -1.25 10.82 9.09
N ARG A 12 -0.96 10.25 7.91
CA ARG A 12 -0.58 11.02 6.71
C ARG A 12 -1.74 11.33 5.77
N TYR A 13 -2.60 10.35 5.54
CA TYR A 13 -3.67 10.44 4.53
C TYR A 13 -5.07 10.50 5.15
N GLY A 14 -5.16 10.44 6.49
CA GLY A 14 -6.43 10.35 7.22
C GLY A 14 -6.92 8.91 7.35
N VAL A 15 -8.09 8.76 8.01
CA VAL A 15 -8.69 7.45 8.27
C VAL A 15 -9.42 6.95 7.02
N PRO A 16 -8.97 5.85 6.38
CA PRO A 16 -9.65 5.30 5.21
C PRO A 16 -10.95 4.61 5.61
N ALA A 17 -11.98 4.67 4.76
CA ALA A 17 -13.26 3.99 5.01
C ALA A 17 -13.16 2.45 4.91
N THR A 18 -12.25 1.94 4.07
CA THR A 18 -12.06 0.51 3.84
C THR A 18 -10.58 0.24 3.55
N ILE A 19 -10.02 -0.82 4.15
CA ILE A 19 -8.70 -1.36 3.81
C ILE A 19 -8.89 -2.76 3.23
N ILE A 20 -8.28 -3.01 2.08
CA ILE A 20 -8.26 -4.33 1.45
C ILE A 20 -6.84 -4.88 1.52
N THR A 21 -6.66 -6.04 2.14
CA THR A 21 -5.36 -6.71 2.24
C THR A 21 -5.39 -8.08 1.56
N ASP A 22 -4.23 -8.62 1.24
CA ASP A 22 -4.13 -10.03 0.87
C ASP A 22 -4.37 -10.94 2.09
N ASN A 23 -4.44 -12.26 1.86
CA ASN A 23 -4.64 -13.24 2.94
C ASN A 23 -3.36 -13.54 3.75
N ALA A 24 -2.32 -12.69 3.69
CA ALA A 24 -1.10 -12.92 4.43
C ALA A 24 -1.35 -12.89 5.95
N LYS A 25 -0.78 -13.86 6.68
CA LYS A 25 -0.91 -13.98 8.14
C LYS A 25 -0.45 -12.72 8.90
N ASN A 26 0.50 -11.97 8.33
CA ASN A 26 1.00 -10.72 8.92
C ASN A 26 -0.01 -9.55 8.87
N LEU A 27 -1.04 -9.66 8.01
CA LEU A 27 -2.10 -8.67 7.83
C LEU A 27 -3.42 -9.10 8.49
N ASN A 28 -3.58 -10.39 8.76
CA ASN A 28 -4.74 -10.99 9.45
C ASN A 28 -4.42 -11.32 10.91
N ASN A 29 -4.02 -10.31 11.69
CA ASN A 29 -3.77 -10.49 13.12
C ASN A 29 -4.74 -9.65 13.96
N LYS A 30 -4.98 -10.08 15.20
CA LYS A 30 -5.90 -9.40 16.14
C LYS A 30 -5.57 -7.92 16.33
N VAL A 31 -4.29 -7.55 16.29
CA VAL A 31 -3.84 -6.16 16.47
C VAL A 31 -4.28 -5.27 15.30
N ILE A 32 -4.34 -5.81 14.07
CA ILE A 32 -4.86 -5.11 12.89
C ILE A 32 -6.38 -5.00 12.98
N ASP A 33 -7.07 -6.06 13.39
CA ASP A 33 -8.53 -6.04 13.58
C ASP A 33 -8.94 -5.01 14.63
N GLU A 34 -8.26 -4.98 15.77
CA GLU A 34 -8.48 -4.01 16.85
C GLU A 34 -8.20 -2.58 16.39
N LEU A 35 -7.12 -2.36 15.64
CA LEU A 35 -6.80 -1.06 15.06
C LEU A 35 -7.91 -0.61 14.09
N CYS A 36 -8.33 -1.49 13.19
CA CYS A 36 -9.41 -1.19 12.24
C CYS A 36 -10.72 -0.90 12.96
N ALA A 37 -11.07 -1.66 14.00
CA ALA A 37 -12.24 -1.44 14.83
C ALA A 37 -12.19 -0.07 15.55
N GLN A 38 -11.04 0.27 16.14
CA GLN A 38 -10.84 1.55 16.84
C GLN A 38 -11.11 2.75 15.92
N PHE A 39 -10.65 2.67 14.67
CA PHE A 39 -10.82 3.74 13.67
C PHE A 39 -12.08 3.56 12.80
N LYS A 40 -12.94 2.58 13.10
CA LYS A 40 -14.15 2.23 12.31
C LYS A 40 -13.85 1.96 10.83
N ILE A 41 -12.66 1.41 10.55
CA ILE A 41 -12.21 1.04 9.22
C ILE A 41 -12.77 -0.34 8.87
N ARG A 42 -13.40 -0.47 7.70
CA ARG A 42 -13.84 -1.78 7.20
C ARG A 42 -12.64 -2.53 6.63
N HIS A 43 -12.20 -3.57 7.32
CA HIS A 43 -11.15 -4.45 6.81
C HIS A 43 -11.75 -5.58 5.98
N ARG A 44 -11.21 -5.80 4.77
CA ARG A 44 -11.61 -6.89 3.87
C ARG A 44 -10.38 -7.58 3.33
N ASN A 45 -10.50 -8.88 3.09
CA ASN A 45 -9.45 -9.66 2.45
C ASN A 45 -9.75 -9.81 0.95
N SER A 46 -8.72 -9.70 0.12
CA SER A 46 -8.81 -10.05 -1.29
C SER A 46 -9.10 -11.55 -1.42
N THR A 47 -9.94 -11.93 -2.36
CA THR A 47 -10.16 -13.35 -2.62
C THR A 47 -8.87 -13.99 -3.15
N PRO A 48 -8.51 -15.23 -2.75
CA PRO A 48 -7.25 -15.87 -3.14
C PRO A 48 -7.03 -15.96 -4.66
N TYR A 49 -8.13 -15.98 -5.42
CA TYR A 49 -8.14 -16.20 -6.87
C TYR A 49 -8.49 -14.95 -7.70
N ARG A 50 -8.45 -13.73 -7.13
CA ARG A 50 -8.55 -12.47 -7.91
C ARG A 50 -7.25 -11.67 -7.91
N PRO A 51 -6.22 -12.11 -8.67
CA PRO A 51 -4.98 -11.34 -8.85
C PRO A 51 -5.22 -9.95 -9.45
N GLN A 52 -6.32 -9.73 -10.19
CA GLN A 52 -6.68 -8.41 -10.72
C GLN A 52 -6.81 -7.32 -9.65
N MET A 53 -7.25 -7.68 -8.43
CA MET A 53 -7.42 -6.71 -7.34
C MET A 53 -6.08 -6.27 -6.75
N ASN A 54 -5.09 -7.17 -6.76
CA ASN A 54 -3.72 -6.87 -6.35
C ASN A 54 -2.84 -6.41 -7.52
N GLY A 55 -3.29 -6.53 -8.76
CA GLY A 55 -2.50 -6.20 -9.95
C GLY A 55 -1.99 -4.76 -9.99
N ALA A 56 -2.78 -3.80 -9.49
CA ALA A 56 -2.33 -2.41 -9.37
C ALA A 56 -1.18 -2.26 -8.37
N VAL A 57 -1.25 -2.95 -7.23
CA VAL A 57 -0.21 -2.99 -6.20
C VAL A 57 1.03 -3.74 -6.71
N GLU A 58 0.86 -4.85 -7.42
CA GLU A 58 1.94 -5.62 -8.04
C GLU A 58 2.68 -4.80 -9.11
N ALA A 59 1.95 -4.08 -9.97
CA ALA A 59 2.54 -3.20 -10.97
C ALA A 59 3.32 -2.03 -10.32
N ALA A 60 2.77 -1.43 -9.27
CA ALA A 60 3.47 -0.39 -8.50
C ALA A 60 4.74 -0.94 -7.86
N ASN A 61 4.67 -2.12 -7.20
CA ASN A 61 5.81 -2.77 -6.58
C ASN A 61 6.89 -3.14 -7.61
N LYS A 62 6.50 -3.62 -8.79
CA LYS A 62 7.43 -3.91 -9.89
C LYS A 62 8.14 -2.64 -10.37
N ASN A 63 7.45 -1.51 -10.46
CA ASN A 63 8.05 -0.24 -10.82
C ASN A 63 8.99 0.29 -9.73
N ILE A 64 8.60 0.21 -8.46
CA ILE A 64 9.45 0.59 -7.33
C ILE A 64 10.72 -0.27 -7.31
N LYS A 65 10.61 -1.59 -7.52
CA LYS A 65 11.76 -2.48 -7.61
C LYS A 65 12.73 -2.06 -8.71
N LYS A 66 12.24 -1.74 -9.91
CA LYS A 66 13.08 -1.23 -11.02
C LYS A 66 13.78 0.08 -10.67
N ILE A 67 13.14 0.97 -9.91
CA ILE A 67 13.75 2.23 -9.48
C ILE A 67 14.82 1.97 -8.42
N ILE A 68 14.57 1.08 -7.45
CA ILE A 68 15.55 0.67 -6.44
C ILE A 68 16.76 -0.02 -7.09
N GLU A 69 16.55 -0.85 -8.11
CA GLU A 69 17.66 -1.47 -8.86
C GLU A 69 18.56 -0.42 -9.53
N LYS A 70 18.01 0.76 -9.88
CA LYS A 70 18.76 1.88 -10.44
C LYS A 70 19.27 2.88 -9.41
N MET A 71 18.65 2.95 -8.24
CA MET A 71 18.96 3.87 -7.13
C MET A 71 19.22 3.07 -5.86
N THR A 72 20.45 3.08 -5.37
CA THR A 72 20.93 2.34 -4.18
C THR A 72 20.22 2.68 -2.86
N MET A 73 19.36 3.71 -2.82
CA MET A 73 18.69 4.18 -1.61
C MET A 73 17.16 4.27 -1.79
N LEU A 74 16.44 3.46 -0.99
CA LEU A 74 14.97 3.40 -0.94
C LEU A 74 14.24 4.75 -0.83
N PRO A 75 14.65 5.72 0.03
CA PRO A 75 13.93 7.00 0.14
C PRO A 75 14.00 7.84 -1.14
N TYR A 76 15.13 7.82 -1.84
CA TYR A 76 15.29 8.53 -3.12
C TYR A 76 14.51 7.85 -4.25
N ALA A 77 14.47 6.52 -4.26
CA ALA A 77 13.65 5.76 -5.21
C ALA A 77 12.15 6.07 -5.06
N LEU A 78 11.64 6.16 -3.82
CA LEU A 78 10.25 6.52 -3.54
C LEU A 78 9.95 7.97 -3.93
N LEU A 79 10.88 8.90 -3.68
CA LEU A 79 10.73 10.29 -4.10
C LEU A 79 10.63 10.39 -5.63
N ALA A 80 11.58 9.77 -6.35
CA ALA A 80 11.60 9.76 -7.80
C ALA A 80 10.31 9.17 -8.39
N TYR A 81 9.78 8.10 -7.78
CA TYR A 81 8.51 7.51 -8.20
C TYR A 81 7.33 8.47 -8.03
N ARG A 82 7.23 9.16 -6.87
CA ARG A 82 6.14 10.09 -6.57
C ARG A 82 6.17 11.36 -7.40
N THR A 83 7.33 11.79 -7.87
CA THR A 83 7.47 13.01 -8.68
C THR A 83 7.50 12.75 -10.18
N SER A 84 7.51 11.48 -10.62
CA SER A 84 7.55 11.13 -12.04
C SER A 84 6.15 11.15 -12.66
N ILE A 85 6.01 11.83 -13.79
CA ILE A 85 4.76 11.83 -14.56
C ILE A 85 4.55 10.45 -15.20
N ARG A 86 3.38 9.84 -14.95
CA ARG A 86 3.01 8.57 -15.58
C ARG A 86 2.60 8.81 -17.02
N THR A 87 3.23 8.09 -17.96
CA THR A 87 2.92 8.16 -19.39
C THR A 87 1.47 7.83 -19.72
N SER A 88 0.82 6.98 -18.92
CA SER A 88 -0.58 6.57 -19.14
C SER A 88 -1.62 7.58 -18.64
N THR A 89 -1.30 8.40 -17.65
CA THR A 89 -2.26 9.34 -17.02
C THR A 89 -1.86 10.80 -17.16
N GLY A 90 -0.64 11.11 -17.62
CA GLY A 90 -0.12 12.47 -17.73
C GLY A 90 0.09 13.18 -16.39
N ALA A 91 -0.07 12.48 -15.26
CA ALA A 91 0.01 13.02 -13.91
C ALA A 91 0.99 12.23 -13.05
N THR A 92 1.47 12.85 -11.97
CA THR A 92 2.21 12.16 -10.91
C THR A 92 1.27 11.22 -10.13
N PRO A 93 1.78 10.13 -9.53
CA PRO A 93 0.97 9.16 -8.80
C PRO A 93 0.21 9.71 -7.61
#